data_AF-H1KTV1-F1
#
_entry.id   AF-H1KTV1-F1
#
_cell.length_a   1.000
_cell.length_b   1.000
_cell.length_c   1.000
_cell.angle_alpha   90.00
_cell.angle_beta   90.00
_cell.angle_gamma   90.00
#
_symmetry.space_group_name_H-M   'P 1'
#
loop_
_entity.id
_entity.type
_entity.pdbx_description
1 polymer ?
#
loop_
_entity_poly.entity_id
_entity_poly.type
_entity_poly.pdbx_seq_one_letter_code
_entity_poly.pdbx_strand_id
1 'polypeptide(L)'
;MGFSNKGGIEADANEAERQAREFRVALQQFLNQNSPIFSAMARRGIGTGDRDFYDLAARIGETAKDVAMLVVSMMEDVPPQRASEQAIRMIRPDIVEYVVEHWLAFDAPVDTALEARAIVAVLRLADSRFDFSPYGRGAQASPDSSVALTFVAASSLMACQTLPYDFRAADPAALQRRLLETVVDAAQENLPKMIVEGCPEAETRTVLQSLVKHFSKLMRAVYERETDLMVQRAATMDEEARRRWFETMDPVADIVRDFRERASHLVAMGTALAAKAGRPSAGDQPQAA
;
A
#
# COMPACT_ATOMS: atom_id res chain seq x y z
N MET A 1 14.79 -44.02 31.38
CA MET A 1 13.54 -43.26 31.14
C MET A 1 13.91 -41.96 30.47
N GLY A 2 13.75 -41.86 29.15
CA GLY A 2 13.96 -40.64 28.39
C GLY A 2 12.79 -40.52 27.43
N PHE A 3 11.72 -39.86 27.87
CA PHE A 3 10.59 -39.57 27.00
C PHE A 3 10.91 -38.34 26.15
N SER A 4 10.60 -38.48 24.87
CA SER A 4 10.93 -37.58 23.77
C SER A 4 10.36 -36.18 23.98
N ASN A 5 11.25 -35.22 24.26
CA ASN A 5 10.94 -33.78 24.22
C ASN A 5 11.04 -33.21 22.79
N LYS A 6 11.31 -34.05 21.77
CA LYS A 6 11.45 -33.60 20.37
C LYS A 6 10.10 -33.25 19.73
N GLY A 7 9.03 -33.96 20.09
CA GLY A 7 7.69 -33.72 19.52
C GLY A 7 7.05 -32.41 19.98
N GLY A 8 7.36 -31.94 21.19
CA GLY A 8 6.90 -30.62 21.68
C GLY A 8 7.65 -29.46 21.00
N ILE A 9 8.97 -29.59 20.88
CA ILE A 9 9.83 -28.58 20.24
C ILE A 9 9.52 -28.42 18.75
N GLU A 10 9.26 -29.52 18.03
CA GLU A 10 8.87 -29.49 16.61
C GLU A 10 7.44 -28.95 16.40
N ALA A 11 6.51 -29.21 17.32
CA ALA A 11 5.15 -28.65 17.27
C ALA A 11 5.14 -27.14 17.54
N ASP A 12 5.91 -26.68 18.54
CA ASP A 12 6.03 -25.26 18.88
C ASP A 12 6.74 -24.46 17.78
N ALA A 13 7.76 -25.05 17.13
CA ALA A 13 8.45 -24.44 15.99
C ALA A 13 7.53 -24.31 14.76
N ASN A 14 6.74 -25.35 14.45
CA ASN A 14 5.77 -25.31 13.35
C ASN A 14 4.64 -24.29 13.57
N GLU A 15 4.19 -24.14 14.83
CA GLU A 15 3.18 -23.15 15.19
C GLU A 15 3.73 -21.71 15.07
N ALA A 16 4.96 -21.47 15.52
CA ALA A 16 5.63 -20.18 15.39
C ALA A 16 5.84 -19.78 13.91
N GLU A 17 6.24 -20.74 13.05
CA GLU A 17 6.39 -20.51 11.61
C GLU A 17 5.05 -20.19 10.94
N ARG A 18 3.98 -20.90 11.31
CA ARG A 18 2.63 -20.62 10.80
C ARG A 18 2.17 -19.22 11.20
N GLN A 19 2.33 -18.84 12.46
CA GLN A 19 1.94 -17.52 12.97
C GLN A 19 2.72 -16.39 12.30
N ALA A 20 4.03 -16.56 12.10
CA ALA A 20 4.86 -15.60 11.38
C ALA A 20 4.38 -15.39 9.94
N ARG A 21 4.00 -16.49 9.26
CA ARG A 21 3.43 -16.44 7.92
C ARG A 21 2.07 -15.75 7.90
N GLU A 22 1.17 -16.07 8.82
CA GLU A 22 -0.16 -15.46 8.92
C GLU A 22 -0.09 -13.96 9.20
N PHE A 23 0.76 -13.56 10.14
CA PHE A 23 1.05 -12.15 10.44
C PHE A 23 1.51 -11.40 9.18
N ARG A 24 2.49 -11.97 8.45
CA ARG A 24 3.01 -11.36 7.23
C ARG A 24 1.94 -11.22 6.14
N VAL A 25 1.17 -12.28 5.90
CA VAL A 25 0.12 -12.26 4.88
C VAL A 25 -0.96 -11.23 5.25
N ALA A 26 -1.39 -11.19 6.51
CA ALA A 26 -2.35 -10.21 6.99
C ALA A 26 -1.83 -8.78 6.80
N LEU A 27 -0.55 -8.56 7.06
CA LEU A 27 0.08 -7.26 6.92
C LEU A 27 0.22 -6.81 5.46
N GLN A 28 0.64 -7.71 4.56
CA GLN A 28 0.68 -7.41 3.12
C GLN A 28 -0.73 -7.14 2.56
N GLN A 29 -1.73 -7.88 3.03
CA GLN A 29 -3.13 -7.61 2.69
C GLN A 29 -3.59 -6.25 3.22
N PHE A 30 -3.19 -5.88 4.43
CA PHE A 30 -3.44 -4.55 4.98
C PHE A 30 -2.82 -3.46 4.09
N LEU A 31 -1.54 -3.59 3.73
CA LEU A 31 -0.86 -2.62 2.87
C LEU A 31 -1.56 -2.49 1.52
N ASN A 32 -1.91 -3.61 0.87
CA ASN A 32 -2.62 -3.60 -0.42
C ASN A 32 -3.97 -2.87 -0.33
N GLN A 33 -4.72 -3.07 0.75
CA GLN A 33 -6.06 -2.50 0.91
C GLN A 33 -6.05 -1.06 1.43
N ASN A 34 -5.01 -0.62 2.13
CA ASN A 34 -5.01 0.68 2.81
C ASN A 34 -4.02 1.68 2.22
N SER A 35 -2.97 1.24 1.53
CA SER A 35 -2.02 2.15 0.87
C SER A 35 -2.69 3.14 -0.10
N PRO A 36 -3.71 2.76 -0.92
CA PRO A 36 -4.43 3.73 -1.75
C PRO A 36 -5.14 4.80 -0.93
N ILE A 37 -5.78 4.41 0.19
CA ILE A 37 -6.47 5.34 1.11
C ILE A 37 -5.46 6.32 1.71
N PHE A 38 -4.33 5.82 2.24
CA PHE A 38 -3.27 6.68 2.79
C PHE A 38 -2.72 7.66 1.74
N SER A 39 -2.56 7.21 0.50
CA SER A 39 -2.10 8.04 -0.61
C SER A 39 -3.12 9.13 -0.95
N ALA A 40 -4.41 8.82 -1.00
CA ALA A 40 -5.45 9.80 -1.26
C ALA A 40 -5.60 10.85 -0.16
N MET A 41 -5.50 10.42 1.10
CA MET A 41 -5.46 11.31 2.25
C MET A 41 -4.25 12.23 2.19
N ALA A 42 -3.09 11.69 1.80
CA ALA A 42 -1.88 12.48 1.57
C ALA A 42 -2.09 13.54 0.49
N ARG A 43 -2.72 13.20 -0.64
CA ARG A 43 -3.08 14.17 -1.71
C ARG A 43 -4.00 15.29 -1.21
N ARG A 44 -4.97 14.95 -0.36
CA ARG A 44 -5.95 15.92 0.19
C ARG A 44 -5.46 16.67 1.42
N GLY A 45 -4.24 16.39 1.91
CA GLY A 45 -3.70 17.06 3.09
C GLY A 45 -4.31 16.60 4.42
N ILE A 46 -5.05 15.49 4.43
CA ILE A 46 -5.69 14.95 5.65
C ILE A 46 -4.62 14.24 6.49
N GLY A 47 -4.53 14.60 7.78
CA GLY A 47 -3.60 14.02 8.73
C GLY A 47 -4.04 12.62 9.16
N THR A 48 -3.08 11.75 9.44
CA THR A 48 -3.34 10.35 9.87
C THR A 48 -3.83 10.25 11.32
N GLY A 49 -3.70 11.33 12.10
CA GLY A 49 -4.29 11.47 13.43
C GLY A 49 -5.69 12.11 13.44
N ASP A 50 -6.20 12.56 12.29
CA ASP A 50 -7.48 13.25 12.21
C ASP A 50 -8.64 12.25 12.29
N ARG A 51 -9.71 12.61 13.00
CA ARG A 51 -10.93 11.79 13.03
C ARG A 51 -11.48 11.53 11.63
N ASP A 52 -11.39 12.55 10.77
CA ASP A 52 -11.83 12.49 9.38
C ASP A 52 -11.11 11.40 8.58
N PHE A 53 -9.84 11.11 8.91
CA PHE A 53 -9.10 10.02 8.30
C PHE A 53 -9.77 8.67 8.55
N TYR A 54 -10.08 8.37 9.81
CA TYR A 54 -10.66 7.08 10.18
C TYR A 54 -12.08 6.90 9.62
N ASP A 55 -12.90 7.95 9.71
CA ASP A 55 -14.28 7.93 9.22
C ASP A 55 -14.33 7.73 7.69
N LEU A 56 -13.46 8.42 6.95
CA LEU A 56 -13.38 8.27 5.49
C LEU A 56 -12.72 6.93 5.09
N ALA A 57 -11.69 6.47 5.78
CA ALA A 57 -11.10 5.15 5.55
C ALA A 57 -12.13 4.02 5.73
N ALA A 58 -12.96 4.10 6.77
CA ALA A 58 -14.04 3.15 7.01
C ALA A 58 -15.08 3.17 5.89
N ARG A 59 -15.52 4.37 5.46
CA ARG A 59 -16.45 4.53 4.34
C ARG A 59 -15.91 3.92 3.05
N ILE A 60 -14.70 4.28 2.64
CA ILE A 60 -14.06 3.74 1.45
C ILE A 60 -13.91 2.21 1.55
N GLY A 61 -13.49 1.72 2.72
CA GLY A 61 -13.29 0.29 2.97
C GLY A 61 -14.58 -0.55 2.84
N GLU A 62 -15.70 -0.06 3.36
CA GLU A 62 -17.01 -0.72 3.22
C GLU A 62 -17.55 -0.58 1.79
N THR A 63 -17.50 0.61 1.18
CA THR A 63 -17.94 0.80 -0.21
C THR A 63 -17.19 -0.11 -1.18
N ALA A 64 -15.87 -0.23 -1.04
CA ALA A 64 -15.08 -1.13 -1.87
C ALA A 64 -15.42 -2.61 -1.66
N LYS A 65 -15.74 -3.00 -0.41
CA LYS A 65 -16.20 -4.36 -0.09
C LYS A 65 -17.56 -4.65 -0.73
N ASP A 66 -18.50 -3.71 -0.68
CA ASP A 66 -19.81 -3.85 -1.29
C ASP A 66 -19.73 -3.98 -2.82
N VAL A 67 -18.92 -3.14 -3.47
CA VAL A 67 -18.66 -3.25 -4.92
C VAL A 67 -18.02 -4.61 -5.24
N ALA A 68 -17.01 -5.04 -4.49
CA ALA A 68 -16.34 -6.33 -4.71
C ALA A 68 -17.30 -7.51 -4.57
N MET A 69 -18.14 -7.50 -3.54
CA MET A 69 -19.15 -8.53 -3.30
C MET A 69 -20.17 -8.59 -4.44
N LEU A 70 -20.64 -7.43 -4.93
CA LEU A 70 -21.57 -7.36 -6.07
C LEU A 70 -20.92 -7.82 -7.38
N VAL A 71 -19.67 -7.44 -7.65
CA VAL A 71 -18.93 -7.90 -8.83
C VAL A 71 -18.79 -9.42 -8.82
N VAL A 72 -18.31 -10.00 -7.72
CA VAL A 72 -18.15 -11.47 -7.60
C VAL A 72 -19.51 -12.17 -7.72
N SER A 73 -20.53 -11.68 -7.02
CA SER A 73 -21.90 -12.19 -7.10
C SER A 73 -22.44 -12.26 -8.52
N MET A 74 -22.25 -11.19 -9.32
CA MET A 74 -22.68 -11.12 -10.71
C MET A 74 -21.84 -11.98 -11.67
N MET A 75 -20.56 -12.20 -11.35
CA MET A 75 -19.66 -13.07 -12.13
C MET A 75 -19.92 -14.55 -11.86
N GLU A 76 -20.21 -14.91 -10.61
CA GLU A 76 -20.51 -16.28 -10.17
C GLU A 76 -21.99 -16.65 -10.34
N ASP A 77 -22.86 -15.69 -10.68
CA ASP A 77 -24.31 -15.84 -10.80
C ASP A 77 -24.97 -16.39 -9.51
N VAL A 78 -24.54 -15.86 -8.37
CA VAL A 78 -25.04 -16.24 -7.04
C VAL A 78 -25.48 -15.00 -6.25
N PRO A 79 -26.38 -15.12 -5.26
CA PRO A 79 -26.70 -14.02 -4.37
C PRO A 79 -25.45 -13.48 -3.63
N PRO A 80 -25.38 -12.18 -3.29
CA PRO A 80 -24.22 -11.57 -2.62
C PRO A 80 -23.73 -12.30 -1.37
N GLN A 81 -24.65 -12.88 -0.59
CA GLN A 81 -24.33 -13.62 0.63
C GLN A 81 -23.63 -14.96 0.38
N ARG A 82 -23.59 -15.44 -0.87
CA ARG A 82 -22.94 -16.67 -1.30
C ARG A 82 -21.71 -16.44 -2.18
N ALA A 83 -21.37 -15.19 -2.46
CA ALA A 83 -20.20 -14.84 -3.24
C ALA A 83 -18.92 -15.33 -2.54
N SER A 84 -17.97 -15.86 -3.32
CA SER A 84 -16.72 -16.38 -2.78
C SER A 84 -15.92 -15.32 -2.02
N GLU A 85 -15.72 -15.51 -0.72
CA GLU A 85 -14.87 -14.62 0.09
C GLU A 85 -13.44 -14.50 -0.47
N GLN A 86 -12.90 -15.61 -0.99
CA GLN A 86 -11.56 -15.61 -1.57
C GLN A 86 -11.51 -14.75 -2.84
N ALA A 87 -12.53 -14.83 -3.70
CA ALA A 87 -12.63 -13.99 -4.89
C ALA A 87 -12.75 -12.51 -4.52
N ILE A 88 -13.60 -12.19 -3.53
CA ILE A 88 -13.75 -10.83 -3.01
C ILE A 88 -12.41 -10.28 -2.52
N ARG A 89 -11.67 -11.07 -1.70
CA ARG A 89 -10.35 -10.66 -1.18
C ARG A 89 -9.33 -10.39 -2.29
N MET A 90 -9.38 -11.13 -3.40
CA MET A 90 -8.45 -10.97 -4.51
C MET A 90 -8.66 -9.65 -5.28
N ILE A 91 -9.91 -9.25 -5.53
CA ILE A 91 -10.21 -8.06 -6.34
C ILE A 91 -10.35 -6.78 -5.51
N ARG A 92 -10.54 -6.90 -4.19
CA ARG A 92 -10.78 -5.76 -3.30
C ARG A 92 -9.69 -4.69 -3.38
N PRO A 93 -8.37 -4.99 -3.44
CA PRO A 93 -7.34 -3.94 -3.53
C PRO A 93 -7.54 -3.02 -4.73
N ASP A 94 -7.84 -3.58 -5.90
CA ASP A 94 -8.05 -2.80 -7.14
C ASP A 94 -9.35 -1.98 -7.05
N ILE A 95 -10.39 -2.53 -6.44
CA ILE A 95 -11.63 -1.80 -6.19
C ILE A 95 -11.45 -0.67 -5.17
N VAL A 96 -10.62 -0.85 -4.14
CA VAL A 96 -10.28 0.25 -3.23
C VAL A 96 -9.58 1.38 -4.00
N GLU A 97 -8.59 1.06 -4.85
CA GLU A 97 -7.91 2.06 -5.68
C GLU A 97 -8.92 2.79 -6.59
N TYR A 98 -9.88 2.07 -7.19
CA TYR A 98 -10.97 2.67 -7.95
C TYR A 98 -11.86 3.63 -7.14
N VAL A 99 -12.39 3.18 -6.00
CA VAL A 99 -13.26 4.00 -5.13
C VAL A 99 -12.53 5.25 -4.63
N VAL A 100 -11.25 5.10 -4.31
CA VAL A 100 -10.38 6.20 -3.91
C VAL A 100 -10.23 7.24 -5.02
N GLU A 101 -9.90 6.82 -6.25
CA GLU A 101 -9.72 7.75 -7.37
C GLU A 101 -11.04 8.45 -7.74
N HIS A 102 -12.17 7.74 -7.67
CA HIS A 102 -13.49 8.34 -7.85
C HIS A 102 -13.77 9.42 -6.80
N TRP A 103 -13.52 9.13 -5.52
CA TRP A 103 -13.68 10.10 -4.45
C TRP A 103 -12.75 11.31 -4.64
N LEU A 104 -11.50 11.10 -5.03
CA LEU A 104 -10.57 12.20 -5.31
C LEU A 104 -11.07 13.11 -6.43
N ALA A 105 -11.66 12.54 -7.49
CA ALA A 105 -12.13 13.28 -8.66
C ALA A 105 -13.46 14.02 -8.42
N PHE A 106 -14.42 13.39 -7.72
CA PHE A 106 -15.79 13.89 -7.64
C PHE A 106 -16.22 14.34 -6.24
N ASP A 107 -15.40 14.08 -5.22
CA ASP A 107 -15.72 14.31 -3.80
C ASP A 107 -17.07 13.69 -3.39
N ALA A 108 -17.39 12.54 -3.98
CA ALA A 108 -18.67 11.85 -3.84
C ALA A 108 -18.44 10.34 -3.67
N PRO A 109 -19.35 9.62 -2.99
CA PRO A 109 -19.32 8.16 -2.95
C PRO A 109 -19.71 7.58 -4.30
N VAL A 110 -19.18 6.39 -4.62
CA VAL A 110 -19.61 5.63 -5.80
C VAL A 110 -21.01 5.04 -5.62
N ASP A 111 -21.76 4.92 -6.71
CA ASP A 111 -22.97 4.08 -6.76
C ASP A 111 -22.54 2.61 -6.89
N THR A 112 -22.60 1.87 -5.78
CA THR A 112 -22.04 0.51 -5.72
C THR A 112 -22.68 -0.45 -6.74
N ALA A 113 -23.97 -0.30 -7.02
CA ALA A 113 -24.70 -1.17 -7.92
C ALA A 113 -24.42 -0.83 -9.39
N LEU A 114 -24.34 0.46 -9.72
CA LEU A 114 -23.98 0.91 -11.05
C LEU A 114 -22.55 0.49 -11.41
N GLU A 115 -21.60 0.76 -10.52
CA GLU A 115 -20.19 0.47 -10.74
C GLU A 115 -19.92 -1.03 -10.84
N ALA A 116 -20.54 -1.84 -9.98
CA ALA A 116 -20.42 -3.30 -10.08
C ALA A 116 -20.90 -3.82 -11.45
N ARG A 117 -22.03 -3.32 -11.95
CA ARG A 117 -22.54 -3.69 -13.28
C ARG A 117 -21.58 -3.25 -14.40
N ALA A 118 -21.02 -2.04 -14.30
CA ALA A 118 -20.08 -1.52 -15.28
C ALA A 118 -18.79 -2.37 -15.33
N ILE A 119 -18.20 -2.66 -14.17
CA ILE A 119 -17.02 -3.53 -14.03
C ILE A 119 -17.30 -4.90 -14.65
N VAL A 120 -18.42 -5.54 -14.31
CA VAL A 120 -18.80 -6.86 -14.85
C VAL A 120 -19.01 -6.81 -16.36
N ALA A 121 -19.63 -5.75 -16.89
CA ALA A 121 -19.82 -5.58 -18.33
C ALA A 121 -18.47 -5.52 -19.05
N VAL A 122 -17.49 -4.77 -18.52
CA VAL A 122 -16.14 -4.70 -19.08
C VAL A 122 -15.41 -6.03 -18.98
N LEU A 123 -15.49 -6.72 -17.83
CA LEU A 123 -14.87 -8.04 -17.65
C LEU A 123 -15.42 -9.09 -18.63
N ARG A 124 -16.71 -8.99 -19.00
CA ARG A 124 -17.31 -9.86 -20.02
C ARG A 124 -16.87 -9.53 -21.45
N LEU A 125 -16.37 -8.32 -21.70
CA LEU A 125 -15.78 -7.91 -22.97
C LEU A 125 -14.29 -8.26 -23.07
N ALA A 126 -13.62 -8.50 -21.94
CA ALA A 126 -12.22 -8.88 -21.92
C ALA A 126 -12.02 -10.21 -22.66
N ASP A 127 -11.17 -10.18 -23.69
CA ASP A 127 -10.82 -11.38 -24.44
C ASP A 127 -9.81 -12.20 -23.62
N SER A 128 -10.26 -13.35 -23.13
CA SER A 128 -9.44 -14.32 -22.38
C SER A 128 -8.11 -14.71 -23.06
N ARG A 129 -7.94 -14.45 -24.36
CA ARG A 129 -6.69 -14.67 -25.11
C ARG A 129 -5.61 -13.62 -24.80
N PHE A 130 -6.00 -12.41 -24.40
CA PHE A 130 -5.08 -11.32 -24.00
C PHE A 130 -4.85 -11.24 -22.49
N ASP A 131 -5.71 -11.87 -21.69
CA ASP A 131 -5.53 -12.00 -20.22
C ASP A 131 -4.42 -12.99 -19.82
N PHE A 132 -3.75 -13.61 -20.80
CA PHE A 132 -2.51 -14.31 -20.53
C PHE A 132 -1.43 -13.29 -20.19
N SER A 133 -1.08 -13.23 -18.89
CA SER A 133 0.22 -12.72 -18.49
C SER A 133 1.29 -13.41 -19.36
N PRO A 134 2.20 -12.68 -20.02
CA PRO A 134 3.33 -13.29 -20.71
C PRO A 134 4.24 -14.09 -19.75
N TYR A 135 4.04 -13.92 -18.44
CA TYR A 135 4.67 -14.67 -17.36
C TYR A 135 3.85 -15.87 -16.88
N GLY A 136 2.66 -16.12 -17.43
CA GLY A 136 1.85 -17.33 -17.24
C GLY A 136 1.56 -17.75 -15.79
N ARG A 137 0.85 -18.89 -15.63
CA ARG A 137 0.87 -19.65 -14.38
C ARG A 137 2.13 -20.53 -14.36
N GLY A 138 3.31 -19.93 -14.23
CA GLY A 138 4.55 -20.71 -14.10
C GLY A 138 5.85 -20.03 -14.54
N ALA A 139 5.81 -18.95 -15.33
CA ALA A 139 7.00 -18.13 -15.55
C ALA A 139 7.13 -17.19 -14.35
N GLN A 140 7.63 -17.74 -13.25
CA GLN A 140 8.09 -16.91 -12.15
C GLN A 140 9.26 -16.08 -12.69
N ALA A 141 9.12 -14.75 -12.64
CA ALA A 141 10.26 -13.88 -12.83
C ALA A 141 11.37 -14.37 -11.90
N SER A 142 12.61 -14.45 -12.40
CA SER A 142 13.74 -14.75 -11.51
C SER A 142 13.73 -13.78 -10.33
N PRO A 143 14.22 -14.18 -9.16
CA PRO A 143 14.26 -13.28 -8.00
C PRO A 143 14.89 -11.91 -8.33
N ASP A 144 15.98 -11.91 -9.11
CA ASP A 144 16.66 -10.68 -9.55
C ASP A 144 15.78 -9.85 -10.49
N SER A 145 15.08 -10.49 -11.42
CA SER A 145 14.14 -9.81 -12.32
C SER A 145 12.98 -9.18 -11.53
N SER A 146 12.48 -9.84 -10.49
CA SER A 146 11.42 -9.31 -9.63
C SER A 146 11.86 -8.05 -8.89
N VAL A 147 13.09 -8.06 -8.35
CA VAL A 147 13.69 -6.89 -7.69
C VAL A 147 13.88 -5.76 -8.69
N ALA A 148 14.45 -6.05 -9.87
CA ALA A 148 14.66 -5.07 -10.92
C ALA A 148 13.34 -4.44 -11.38
N LEU A 149 12.28 -5.24 -11.58
CA LEU A 149 10.95 -4.72 -11.94
C LEU A 149 10.36 -3.82 -10.84
N THR A 150 10.55 -4.18 -9.58
CA THR A 150 10.11 -3.34 -8.45
C THR A 150 10.85 -2.00 -8.45
N PHE A 151 12.17 -2.03 -8.63
CA PHE A 151 13.00 -0.83 -8.70
C PHE A 151 12.63 0.04 -9.91
N VAL A 152 12.43 -0.56 -11.08
CA VAL A 152 12.00 0.15 -12.29
C VAL A 152 10.64 0.81 -12.06
N ALA A 153 9.66 0.10 -11.50
CA ALA A 153 8.34 0.66 -11.22
C ALA A 153 8.42 1.85 -10.23
N ALA A 154 9.19 1.70 -9.14
CA ALA A 154 9.42 2.78 -8.18
C ALA A 154 10.11 3.99 -8.82
N SER A 155 11.17 3.74 -9.60
CA SER A 155 11.94 4.76 -10.30
C SER A 155 11.09 5.51 -11.34
N SER A 156 10.27 4.79 -12.13
CA SER A 156 9.35 5.39 -13.10
C SER A 156 8.30 6.27 -12.43
N LEU A 157 7.74 5.84 -11.28
CA LEU A 157 6.81 6.67 -10.51
C LEU A 157 7.46 7.98 -10.05
N MET A 158 8.72 7.96 -9.62
CA MET A 158 9.42 9.18 -9.24
C MET A 158 9.76 10.06 -10.45
N ALA A 159 10.22 9.47 -11.56
CA ALA A 159 10.57 10.21 -12.78
C ALA A 159 9.39 11.00 -13.35
N CYS A 160 8.19 10.40 -13.41
CA CYS A 160 6.99 11.08 -13.91
C CYS A 160 6.62 12.34 -13.11
N GLN A 161 7.08 12.45 -11.87
CA GLN A 161 6.72 13.52 -10.95
C GLN A 161 7.78 14.63 -10.89
N THR A 162 9.06 14.28 -11.07
CA THR A 162 10.17 15.24 -11.00
C THR A 162 10.45 15.93 -12.33
N LEU A 163 10.04 15.35 -13.46
CA LEU A 163 10.23 15.93 -14.79
C LEU A 163 9.45 17.25 -15.03
N PRO A 164 8.19 17.42 -14.55
CA PRO A 164 7.43 18.64 -14.82
C PRO A 164 7.74 19.80 -13.86
N TYR A 165 8.37 19.53 -12.71
CA TYR A 165 8.51 20.50 -11.64
C TYR A 165 9.97 20.66 -11.23
N ASP A 166 10.53 21.80 -11.61
CA ASP A 166 11.86 22.22 -11.20
C ASP A 166 11.76 22.96 -9.86
N PHE A 167 11.82 22.21 -8.75
CA PHE A 167 12.05 22.79 -7.41
C PHE A 167 13.47 23.36 -7.26
N ARG A 168 14.17 23.66 -8.36
CA ARG A 168 15.57 24.08 -8.41
C ARG A 168 16.55 23.06 -7.83
N ALA A 169 16.18 21.78 -7.86
CA ALA A 169 17.21 20.77 -7.93
C ALA A 169 17.88 20.97 -9.30
N ALA A 170 19.09 21.53 -9.31
CA ALA A 170 19.85 21.80 -10.54
C ALA A 170 19.98 20.57 -11.47
N ASP A 171 19.62 19.38 -10.97
CA ASP A 171 19.52 18.12 -11.68
C ASP A 171 18.22 17.37 -11.27
N PRO A 172 17.22 17.22 -12.18
CA PRO A 172 16.03 16.40 -11.96
C PRO A 172 16.32 14.95 -11.58
N ALA A 173 17.46 14.39 -12.03
CA ALA A 173 17.89 13.06 -11.65
C ALA A 173 18.35 12.99 -10.18
N ALA A 174 18.92 14.07 -9.65
CA ALA A 174 19.28 14.16 -8.24
C ALA A 174 18.04 14.21 -7.34
N LEU A 175 16.99 14.95 -7.74
CA LEU A 175 15.71 14.95 -7.04
C LEU A 175 15.06 13.56 -7.06
N GLN A 176 14.99 12.94 -8.24
CA GLN A 176 14.45 11.58 -8.39
C GLN A 176 15.20 10.59 -7.50
N ARG A 177 16.54 10.66 -7.47
CA ARG A 177 17.38 9.81 -6.62
C ARG A 177 17.07 10.03 -5.14
N ARG A 178 17.02 11.29 -4.67
CA ARG A 178 16.73 11.62 -3.27
C ARG A 178 15.37 11.07 -2.82
N LEU A 179 14.33 11.20 -3.66
CA LEU A 179 13.01 10.66 -3.35
C LEU A 179 13.01 9.13 -3.31
N LEU A 180 13.69 8.48 -4.27
CA LEU A 180 13.79 7.03 -4.35
C LEU A 180 14.58 6.44 -3.16
N GLU A 181 15.73 7.03 -2.82
CA GLU A 181 16.52 6.68 -1.65
C GLU A 181 15.69 6.82 -0.37
N THR A 182 14.94 7.92 -0.22
CA THR A 182 14.06 8.11 0.93
C THR A 182 13.00 7.00 1.06
N VAL A 183 12.42 6.56 -0.07
CA VAL A 183 11.45 5.46 -0.09
C VAL A 183 12.11 4.14 0.31
N VAL A 184 13.29 3.84 -0.23
CA VAL A 184 14.03 2.60 0.08
C VAL A 184 14.46 2.60 1.55
N ASP A 185 15.00 3.71 2.05
CA ASP A 185 15.42 3.87 3.44
C ASP A 185 14.24 3.67 4.39
N ALA A 186 13.10 4.33 4.13
CA ALA A 186 11.90 4.15 4.94
C ALA A 186 11.41 2.69 4.91
N ALA A 187 11.49 2.03 3.76
CA ALA A 187 11.12 0.62 3.64
C ALA A 187 12.07 -0.27 4.47
N GLN A 188 13.37 -0.03 4.42
CA GLN A 188 14.37 -0.75 5.22
C GLN A 188 14.20 -0.50 6.73
N GLU A 189 13.94 0.74 7.14
CA GLU A 189 13.68 1.12 8.53
C GLU A 189 12.42 0.45 9.10
N ASN A 190 11.40 0.23 8.26
CA ASN A 190 10.14 -0.38 8.68
C ASN A 190 10.11 -1.90 8.53
N LEU A 191 10.99 -2.47 7.71
CA LEU A 191 11.06 -3.92 7.46
C LEU A 191 11.15 -4.76 8.76
N PRO A 192 12.00 -4.43 9.76
CA PRO A 192 12.08 -5.19 11.01
C PRO A 192 10.78 -5.27 11.81
N LYS A 193 9.84 -4.32 11.60
CA LYS A 193 8.51 -4.35 12.25
C LYS A 193 7.57 -5.37 11.61
N MET A 194 7.94 -5.88 10.45
CA MET A 194 7.09 -6.69 9.56
C MET A 194 7.60 -8.12 9.36
N ILE A 195 8.84 -8.39 9.75
CA ILE A 195 9.47 -9.70 9.66
C ILE A 195 9.76 -10.24 11.07
N VAL A 196 9.61 -11.55 11.23
CA VAL A 196 10.02 -12.27 12.44
C VAL A 196 11.50 -12.62 12.32
N GLU A 197 12.20 -12.73 13.45
CA GLU A 197 13.59 -13.17 13.49
C GLU A 197 13.74 -14.55 12.81
N GLY A 198 14.77 -14.71 11.98
CA GLY A 198 15.01 -15.95 11.22
C GLY A 198 14.15 -16.13 9.95
N CYS A 199 13.37 -15.11 9.55
CA CYS A 199 12.58 -15.16 8.31
C CYS A 199 13.48 -15.40 7.08
N PRO A 200 13.10 -16.34 6.17
CA PRO A 200 13.84 -16.60 4.95
C PRO A 200 14.09 -15.34 4.10
N GLU A 201 15.24 -15.30 3.42
CA GLU A 201 15.64 -14.14 2.60
C GLU A 201 14.61 -13.82 1.51
N ALA A 202 14.04 -14.85 0.86
CA ALA A 202 13.01 -14.67 -0.16
C ALA A 202 11.74 -13.99 0.39
N GLU A 203 11.36 -14.29 1.63
CA GLU A 203 10.20 -13.68 2.27
C GLU A 203 10.50 -12.25 2.70
N THR A 204 11.68 -12.02 3.29
CA THR A 204 12.20 -10.69 3.63
C THR A 204 12.19 -9.78 2.40
N ARG A 205 12.66 -10.29 1.26
CA ARG A 205 12.64 -9.60 -0.04
C ARG A 205 11.22 -9.25 -0.48
N THR A 206 10.27 -10.18 -0.38
CA THR A 206 8.87 -9.95 -0.78
C THR A 206 8.21 -8.86 0.06
N VAL A 207 8.49 -8.81 1.37
CA VAL A 207 8.00 -7.75 2.27
C VAL A 207 8.63 -6.41 1.89
N LEU A 208 9.94 -6.37 1.67
CA LEU A 208 10.64 -5.16 1.25
C LEU A 208 10.10 -4.62 -0.08
N GLN A 209 9.87 -5.49 -1.07
CA GLN A 209 9.30 -5.09 -2.37
C GLN A 209 7.88 -4.55 -2.21
N SER A 210 7.08 -5.13 -1.31
CA SER A 210 5.73 -4.63 -1.00
C SER A 210 5.81 -3.24 -0.38
N LEU A 211 6.69 -3.03 0.60
CA LEU A 211 6.94 -1.73 1.22
C LEU A 211 7.36 -0.69 0.19
N VAL A 212 8.37 -0.98 -0.64
CA VAL A 212 8.85 -0.07 -1.69
C VAL A 212 7.71 0.29 -2.63
N LYS A 213 6.94 -0.68 -3.13
CA LYS A 213 5.78 -0.44 -4.00
C LYS A 213 4.78 0.54 -3.37
N HIS A 214 4.38 0.30 -2.13
CA HIS A 214 3.37 1.12 -1.46
C HIS A 214 3.91 2.49 -1.04
N PHE A 215 5.16 2.55 -0.60
CA PHE A 215 5.82 3.80 -0.23
C PHE A 215 6.11 4.68 -1.44
N SER A 216 6.42 4.11 -2.61
CA SER A 216 6.53 4.90 -3.84
C SER A 216 5.20 5.56 -4.22
N LYS A 217 4.05 4.86 -4.07
CA LYS A 217 2.72 5.46 -4.30
C LYS A 217 2.43 6.58 -3.28
N LEU A 218 2.75 6.35 -2.02
CA LEU A 218 2.55 7.35 -0.96
C LEU A 218 3.45 8.58 -1.13
N MET A 219 4.74 8.39 -1.45
CA MET A 219 5.69 9.47 -1.75
C MET A 219 5.18 10.31 -2.92
N ARG A 220 4.73 9.65 -4.00
CA ARG A 220 4.12 10.33 -5.14
C ARG A 220 2.94 11.19 -4.71
N ALA A 221 2.04 10.67 -3.89
CA ALA A 221 0.87 11.41 -3.42
C ALA A 221 1.24 12.65 -2.58
N VAL A 222 2.23 12.53 -1.70
CA VAL A 222 2.74 13.66 -0.92
C VAL A 222 3.38 14.70 -1.84
N TYR A 223 4.21 14.24 -2.78
CA TYR A 223 4.88 15.09 -3.76
C TYR A 223 3.87 15.86 -4.62
N GLU A 224 2.85 15.19 -5.16
CA GLU A 224 1.78 15.81 -5.97
C GLU A 224 1.09 16.93 -5.18
N ARG A 225 0.71 16.69 -3.91
CA ARG A 225 0.10 17.73 -3.07
C ARG A 225 1.02 18.94 -2.87
N GLU A 226 2.24 18.70 -2.41
CA GLU A 226 3.18 19.79 -2.09
C GLU A 226 3.49 20.61 -3.34
N THR A 227 3.60 19.95 -4.48
CA THR A 227 3.74 20.62 -5.78
C THR A 227 2.56 21.53 -6.10
N ASP A 228 1.33 21.04 -5.98
CA ASP A 228 0.13 21.85 -6.23
C ASP A 228 0.06 23.06 -5.30
N LEU A 229 0.33 22.88 -4.00
CA LEU A 229 0.37 23.97 -3.03
C LEU A 229 1.44 25.01 -3.37
N MET A 230 2.60 24.56 -3.84
CA MET A 230 3.68 25.46 -4.24
C MET A 230 3.36 26.23 -5.51
N VAL A 231 2.75 25.59 -6.52
CA VAL A 231 2.29 26.26 -7.73
C VAL A 231 1.25 27.33 -7.40
N GLN A 232 0.27 27.01 -6.56
CA GLN A 232 -0.74 27.96 -6.09
C GLN A 232 -0.11 29.13 -5.34
N ARG A 233 0.84 28.87 -4.45
CA ARG A 233 1.55 29.91 -3.70
C ARG A 233 2.39 30.80 -4.61
N ALA A 234 3.15 30.22 -5.53
CA ALA A 234 3.98 30.94 -6.49
C ALA A 234 3.14 31.86 -7.40
N ALA A 235 1.93 31.45 -7.77
CA ALA A 235 1.00 32.24 -8.57
C ALA A 235 0.58 33.57 -7.90
N THR A 236 0.65 33.64 -6.57
CA THR A 236 0.32 34.87 -5.80
C THR A 236 1.50 35.83 -5.62
N MET A 237 2.73 35.41 -5.99
CA MET A 237 3.96 36.18 -5.79
C MET A 237 4.36 36.93 -7.08
N ASP A 238 4.89 38.14 -6.92
CA ASP A 238 5.63 38.80 -7.98
C ASP A 238 6.94 38.05 -8.33
N GLU A 239 7.56 38.40 -9.45
CA GLU A 239 8.71 37.68 -9.99
C GLU A 239 9.93 37.70 -9.05
N GLU A 240 10.17 38.82 -8.38
CA GLU A 240 11.32 38.99 -7.50
C GLU A 240 11.14 38.25 -6.17
N ALA A 241 9.95 38.35 -5.58
CA ALA A 241 9.57 37.60 -4.39
C ALA A 241 9.58 36.09 -4.64
N ARG A 242 9.06 35.64 -5.80
CA ARG A 242 9.09 34.24 -6.21
C ARG A 242 10.52 33.74 -6.36
N ARG A 243 11.40 34.55 -6.95
CA ARG A 243 12.82 34.18 -7.11
C ARG A 243 13.52 33.98 -5.77
N ARG A 244 13.37 34.92 -4.83
CA ARG A 244 13.95 34.83 -3.48
C ARG A 244 13.34 33.68 -2.66
N TRP A 245 12.05 33.42 -2.82
CA TRP A 245 11.37 32.33 -2.13
C TRP A 245 11.93 30.96 -2.51
N PHE A 246 12.09 30.68 -3.81
CA PHE A 246 12.71 29.45 -4.28
C PHE A 246 14.23 29.37 -4.02
N GLU A 247 14.92 30.47 -3.71
CA GLU A 247 16.34 30.44 -3.29
C GLU A 247 16.50 30.01 -1.82
N THR A 248 15.43 30.09 -1.02
CA THR A 248 15.48 29.91 0.44
C THR A 248 14.65 28.74 0.97
N MET A 249 13.82 28.14 0.12
CA MET A 249 12.93 27.02 0.49
C MET A 249 13.48 25.69 -0.04
N ASP A 250 13.62 24.69 0.84
CA ASP A 250 13.81 23.27 0.45
C ASP A 250 12.48 22.51 0.62
N PRO A 251 11.60 22.50 -0.38
CA PRO A 251 10.32 21.81 -0.28
C PRO A 251 10.48 20.29 -0.19
N VAL A 252 11.62 19.76 -0.65
CA VAL A 252 11.89 18.33 -0.63
C VAL A 252 12.06 17.84 0.81
N ALA A 253 12.61 18.67 1.70
CA ALA A 253 12.70 18.32 3.13
C ALA A 253 11.31 18.16 3.77
N ASP A 254 10.36 19.04 3.44
CA ASP A 254 8.98 18.95 3.94
C ASP A 254 8.24 17.74 3.36
N ILE A 255 8.42 17.46 2.06
CA ILE A 255 7.91 16.25 1.38
C ILE A 255 8.44 14.99 2.07
N VAL A 256 9.76 14.91 2.30
CA VAL A 256 10.41 13.76 2.95
C VAL A 256 9.89 13.56 4.37
N ARG A 257 9.70 14.64 5.13
CA ARG A 257 9.16 14.59 6.49
C ARG A 257 7.72 14.05 6.51
N ASP A 258 6.82 14.63 5.71
CA ASP A 258 5.41 14.21 5.64
C ASP A 258 5.30 12.75 5.14
N PHE A 259 6.09 12.38 4.13
CA PHE A 259 6.18 10.99 3.68
C PHE A 259 6.57 10.03 4.81
N ARG A 260 7.67 10.32 5.54
CA ARG A 260 8.16 9.43 6.61
C ARG A 260 7.16 9.25 7.74
N GLU A 261 6.48 10.33 8.13
CA GLU A 261 5.41 10.28 9.14
C GLU A 261 4.28 9.34 8.68
N ARG A 262 3.76 9.54 7.47
CA ARG A 262 2.68 8.73 6.91
C ARG A 262 3.09 7.27 6.70
N ALA A 263 4.31 7.02 6.23
CA ALA A 263 4.86 5.70 6.03
C ALA A 263 4.96 4.92 7.35
N SER A 264 5.43 5.59 8.41
CA SER A 264 5.50 5.04 9.77
C SER A 264 4.10 4.70 10.30
N HIS A 265 3.11 5.58 10.14
CA HIS A 265 1.74 5.33 10.58
C HIS A 265 1.06 4.19 9.81
N LEU A 266 1.27 4.11 8.49
CA LEU A 266 0.77 3.00 7.67
C LEU A 266 1.28 1.66 8.18
N VAL A 267 2.58 1.55 8.45
CA VAL A 267 3.18 0.30 8.97
C VAL A 267 2.76 0.03 10.40
N ALA A 268 2.68 1.04 11.27
CA ALA A 268 2.26 0.88 12.66
C ALA A 268 0.81 0.36 12.75
N MET A 269 -0.11 0.94 11.98
CA MET A 269 -1.50 0.48 11.90
C MET A 269 -1.59 -0.94 11.36
N GLY A 270 -0.86 -1.23 10.28
CA GLY A 270 -0.83 -2.57 9.69
C GLY A 270 -0.31 -3.61 10.67
N THR A 271 0.78 -3.30 11.38
CA THR A 271 1.39 -4.18 12.38
C THR A 271 0.43 -4.45 13.53
N ALA A 272 -0.24 -3.41 14.05
CA ALA A 272 -1.21 -3.55 15.13
C ALA A 272 -2.42 -4.42 14.73
N LEU A 273 -2.88 -4.32 13.49
CA LEU A 273 -4.00 -5.12 12.98
C LEU A 273 -3.57 -6.55 12.64
N ALA A 274 -2.42 -6.73 11.99
CA ALA A 274 -1.87 -8.05 11.68
C ALA A 274 -1.53 -8.84 12.95
N ALA A 275 -1.09 -8.17 14.03
CA ALA A 275 -0.86 -8.80 15.32
C ALA A 275 -2.13 -9.44 15.91
N LYS A 276 -3.33 -8.92 15.60
CA LYS A 276 -4.60 -9.55 16.01
C LYS A 276 -4.91 -10.83 15.24
N ALA A 277 -4.32 -10.99 14.05
CA ALA A 277 -4.46 -12.18 13.23
C ALA A 277 -3.42 -13.28 13.56
N GLY A 278 -2.38 -12.97 14.34
CA GLY A 278 -1.25 -13.89 14.54
C GLY A 278 -0.46 -13.78 15.86
N ARG A 279 -0.97 -13.15 16.92
CA ARG A 279 -0.39 -13.28 18.28
C ARG A 279 -1.14 -14.34 19.10
N PRO A 280 -0.45 -15.13 19.94
CA PRO A 280 -1.12 -15.81 21.04
C PRO A 280 -1.77 -14.77 21.95
N SER A 281 -2.99 -15.06 22.39
CA SER A 281 -3.56 -14.38 23.55
C SER A 281 -2.58 -14.56 24.71
N ALA A 282 -1.93 -13.49 25.15
CA ALA A 282 -1.30 -13.46 26.46
C ALA A 282 -2.46 -13.42 27.48
N GLY A 283 -3.07 -14.58 27.71
CA GLY A 283 -4.35 -14.64 28.42
C GLY A 283 -4.78 -16.00 28.96
N ASP A 284 -4.20 -17.12 28.54
CA ASP A 284 -4.48 -18.43 29.13
C ASP A 284 -3.17 -19.16 29.45
N GLN A 285 -2.41 -18.60 30.40
CA GLN A 285 -1.56 -19.48 31.22
C GLN A 285 -2.51 -20.20 32.19
N PRO A 286 -2.56 -21.54 32.22
CA PRO A 286 -3.26 -22.24 33.29
C PRO A 286 -2.62 -21.80 34.61
N GLN A 287 -3.44 -21.22 35.49
CA GLN A 287 -3.05 -20.99 36.87
C GLN A 287 -2.51 -22.30 37.44
N ALA A 288 -1.22 -22.30 37.77
CA ALA A 288 -0.63 -23.38 38.53
C ALA A 288 -1.35 -23.42 39.89
N ALA A 289 -1.89 -24.59 40.20
CA ALA A 289 -2.40 -24.96 41.52
C ALA A 289 -1.27 -24.95 42.56
#